data_AF-A0A857JIX6-F1
#
_entry.id   AF-A0A857JIX6-F1
#
_cell.length_a   1.000
_cell.length_b   1.000
_cell.length_c   1.000
_cell.angle_alpha   90.00
_cell.angle_beta   90.00
_cell.angle_gamma   90.00
#
_symmetry.space_group_name_H-M   'P 1'
#
loop_
_entity.id
_entity.type
_entity.pdbx_description
1 polymer ?
#
loop_
_entity_poly.entity_id
_entity_poly.type
_entity_poly.pdbx_seq_one_letter_code
_entity_poly.pdbx_strand_id
1 'polypeptide(L)'
;MFSKLFGKKDTTKTPKAPEIMGLYLGGSFQIDPLKLKLIEPSLIIESAASSHIIQAVGEVDLDSGGKILRFYTDDDAFLQVVLDGGITENHITDVKLWYFYETKTVGSDAQWQQLLKSDISQALYTLEGHTYQRVWDAVGDVSPAVAMTEKTYEEDGDVSETDQFVMLYERELDNSDIEALLVSGEEKLVGQNLDRCLVISSGFNIAQADISING
;
A
#
# COMPACT_ATOMS: atom_id res chain seq x y z
N MET A 1 -48.53 -13.95 -33.43
CA MET A 1 -47.72 -14.81 -32.55
C MET A 1 -46.29 -14.73 -33.03
N PHE A 2 -45.36 -14.18 -32.24
CA PHE A 2 -43.94 -14.57 -32.19
C PHE A 2 -43.31 -13.67 -31.11
N SER A 3 -43.31 -14.22 -29.90
CA SER A 3 -42.83 -13.59 -28.68
C SER A 3 -41.31 -13.70 -28.55
N LYS A 4 -40.70 -12.61 -28.09
CA LYS A 4 -39.50 -12.57 -27.24
C LYS A 4 -38.20 -13.11 -27.87
N LEU A 5 -37.43 -12.19 -28.45
CA LEU A 5 -35.96 -12.21 -28.39
C LEU A 5 -35.52 -11.07 -27.46
N PHE A 6 -35.40 -11.36 -26.17
CA PHE A 6 -34.61 -10.56 -25.24
C PHE A 6 -33.63 -11.51 -24.59
N GLY A 7 -32.43 -11.59 -25.17
CA GLY A 7 -31.29 -12.19 -24.49
C GLY A 7 -30.97 -11.31 -23.28
N LYS A 8 -30.99 -11.90 -22.08
CA LYS A 8 -30.33 -11.30 -20.93
C LYS A 8 -28.86 -11.12 -21.34
N LYS A 9 -28.35 -9.88 -21.33
CA LYS A 9 -26.92 -9.67 -21.20
C LYS A 9 -26.53 -10.37 -19.91
N ASP A 10 -25.67 -11.38 -19.99
CA ASP A 10 -24.90 -11.81 -18.84
C ASP A 10 -24.19 -10.56 -18.33
N THR A 11 -24.65 -10.02 -17.21
CA THR A 11 -23.87 -9.05 -16.45
C THR A 11 -22.71 -9.85 -15.90
N THR A 12 -21.60 -9.88 -16.63
CA THR A 12 -20.28 -10.20 -16.08
C THR A 12 -20.20 -9.44 -14.76
N LYS A 13 -20.26 -10.18 -13.65
CA LYS A 13 -20.15 -9.60 -12.32
C LYS A 13 -18.74 -9.03 -12.24
N THR A 14 -18.61 -7.70 -12.29
CA THR A 14 -17.36 -7.03 -11.97
C THR A 14 -16.89 -7.57 -10.61
N PRO A 15 -15.61 -7.97 -10.48
CA PRO A 15 -15.07 -8.39 -9.20
C PRO A 15 -15.35 -7.32 -8.13
N LYS A 16 -15.88 -7.71 -6.98
CA LYS A 16 -16.13 -6.77 -5.88
C LYS A 16 -14.82 -6.52 -5.14
N ALA A 17 -14.43 -5.25 -5.01
CA ALA A 17 -13.30 -4.86 -4.18
C ALA A 17 -13.51 -5.29 -2.71
N PRO A 18 -12.43 -5.63 -1.98
CA PRO A 18 -12.53 -5.94 -0.57
C PRO A 18 -12.89 -4.71 0.27
N GLU A 19 -13.49 -4.94 1.44
CA GLU A 19 -13.98 -3.90 2.36
C GLU A 19 -13.63 -4.31 3.79
N ILE A 20 -13.21 -3.37 4.64
CA ILE A 20 -12.89 -3.61 6.06
C ILE A 20 -13.05 -2.32 6.86
N MET A 21 -13.43 -2.37 8.14
CA MET A 21 -13.59 -1.17 8.99
C MET A 21 -14.54 -0.10 8.42
N GLY A 22 -15.43 -0.44 7.49
CA GLY A 22 -16.24 0.56 6.75
C GLY A 22 -15.49 1.27 5.62
N LEU A 23 -14.25 0.89 5.33
CA LEU A 23 -13.49 1.32 4.15
C LEU A 23 -13.92 0.47 2.94
N TYR A 24 -14.24 1.14 1.83
CA TYR A 24 -14.65 0.51 0.58
C TYR A 24 -14.34 1.45 -0.60
N LEU A 25 -14.27 0.88 -1.81
CA LEU A 25 -14.05 1.63 -3.05
C LEU A 25 -15.15 2.67 -3.29
N GLY A 26 -14.76 3.95 -3.49
CA GLY A 26 -15.67 5.09 -3.60
C GLY A 26 -16.18 5.62 -2.25
N GLY A 27 -15.76 5.01 -1.13
CA GLY A 27 -16.01 5.51 0.22
C GLY A 27 -15.03 6.61 0.62
N SER A 28 -15.17 7.14 1.85
CA SER A 28 -14.24 8.14 2.37
C SER A 28 -13.98 7.95 3.87
N PHE A 29 -12.82 8.38 4.32
CA PHE A 29 -12.43 8.36 5.73
C PHE A 29 -11.72 9.64 6.13
N GLN A 30 -11.74 9.92 7.42
CA GLN A 30 -11.02 11.01 8.04
C GLN A 30 -10.05 10.49 9.08
N ILE A 31 -8.88 11.12 9.16
CA ILE A 31 -7.91 10.91 10.23
C ILE A 31 -8.08 12.03 11.25
N ASP A 32 -7.99 11.70 12.55
CA ASP A 32 -8.05 12.68 13.64
C ASP A 32 -7.05 13.82 13.37
N PRO A 33 -7.53 15.06 13.14
CA PRO A 33 -6.67 16.20 12.88
C PRO A 33 -5.68 16.49 14.01
N LEU A 34 -6.02 16.12 15.26
CA LEU A 34 -5.09 16.27 16.39
C LEU A 34 -3.92 15.29 16.28
N LYS A 35 -4.15 14.03 15.87
CA LYS A 35 -3.06 13.06 15.65
C LYS A 35 -2.11 13.58 14.58
N LEU A 36 -2.63 14.05 13.44
CA LEU A 36 -1.82 14.63 12.36
C LEU A 36 -0.99 15.81 12.85
N LYS A 37 -1.62 16.79 13.51
CA LYS A 37 -0.95 17.98 14.04
C LYS A 37 0.18 17.67 15.02
N LEU A 38 0.07 16.58 15.78
CA LEU A 38 1.09 16.17 16.74
C LEU A 38 2.25 15.43 16.08
N ILE A 39 1.99 14.58 15.08
CA ILE A 39 3.02 13.72 14.49
C ILE A 39 3.73 14.35 13.29
N GLU A 40 3.02 15.09 12.44
CA GLU A 40 3.52 15.65 11.17
C GLU A 40 4.83 16.44 11.31
N PRO A 41 5.05 17.28 12.35
CA PRO A 41 6.32 18.00 12.50
C PRO A 41 7.56 17.10 12.67
N SER A 42 7.37 15.81 12.94
CA SER A 42 8.44 14.81 13.10
C SER A 42 8.61 13.91 11.88
N LEU A 43 7.71 13.99 10.90
CA LEU A 43 7.73 13.19 9.68
C LEU A 43 8.44 13.93 8.55
N ILE A 44 8.80 13.20 7.49
CA ILE A 44 9.27 13.80 6.23
C ILE A 44 8.13 14.29 5.35
N ILE A 45 6.93 13.76 5.56
CA ILE A 45 5.74 14.19 4.85
C ILE A 45 5.27 15.54 5.41
N GLU A 46 4.70 16.37 4.54
CA GLU A 46 4.14 17.66 4.93
C GLU A 46 2.69 17.75 4.40
N SER A 47 1.86 18.49 5.11
CA SER A 47 0.47 18.80 4.73
C SER A 47 -0.43 17.58 4.53
N ALA A 48 -0.28 16.55 5.37
CA ALA A 48 -1.12 15.36 5.35
C ALA A 48 -2.62 15.73 5.43
N ALA A 49 -3.43 15.32 4.44
CA ALA A 49 -4.85 15.61 4.48
C ALA A 49 -5.53 14.89 5.65
N SER A 50 -6.53 15.55 6.25
CA SER A 50 -7.36 14.91 7.28
C SER A 50 -8.55 14.15 6.70
N SER A 51 -8.84 14.28 5.40
CA SER A 51 -9.99 13.68 4.73
C SER A 51 -9.56 13.08 3.40
N HIS A 52 -10.00 11.85 3.14
CA HIS A 52 -9.54 11.05 2.01
C HIS A 52 -10.73 10.36 1.33
N ILE A 53 -10.77 10.39 0.01
CA ILE A 53 -11.72 9.66 -0.83
C ILE A 53 -10.98 8.44 -1.41
N ILE A 54 -11.54 7.24 -1.25
CA ILE A 54 -10.93 5.99 -1.70
C ILE A 54 -11.22 5.81 -3.20
N GLN A 55 -10.18 5.89 -4.02
CA GLN A 55 -10.26 5.81 -5.48
C GLN A 55 -9.92 4.42 -6.04
N ALA A 56 -9.14 3.63 -5.30
CA ALA A 56 -8.81 2.26 -5.65
C ALA A 56 -8.57 1.42 -4.40
N VAL A 57 -8.72 0.10 -4.53
CA VAL A 57 -8.44 -0.85 -3.44
C VAL A 57 -7.46 -1.91 -3.92
N GLY A 58 -6.33 -2.05 -3.23
CA GLY A 58 -5.35 -3.11 -3.40
C GLY A 58 -5.60 -4.27 -2.44
N GLU A 59 -5.36 -5.48 -2.91
CA GLU A 59 -5.44 -6.73 -2.16
C GLU A 59 -4.19 -7.57 -2.41
N VAL A 60 -3.51 -7.96 -1.33
CA VAL A 60 -2.39 -8.90 -1.37
C VAL A 60 -2.71 -10.08 -0.47
N ASP A 61 -2.60 -11.29 -1.02
CA ASP A 61 -2.60 -12.53 -0.24
C ASP A 61 -1.16 -12.88 0.17
N LEU A 62 -0.91 -13.06 1.47
CA LEU A 62 0.38 -13.51 2.00
C LEU A 62 0.34 -15.02 2.27
N ASP A 63 1.44 -15.72 1.99
CA ASP A 63 1.54 -17.20 2.02
C ASP A 63 1.13 -17.85 3.36
N SER A 64 1.20 -17.13 4.48
CA SER A 64 0.86 -17.62 5.82
C SER A 64 -0.60 -17.39 6.23
N GLY A 65 -1.48 -16.99 5.32
CA GLY A 65 -2.87 -16.65 5.61
C GLY A 65 -3.08 -15.20 6.06
N GLY A 66 -2.02 -14.39 6.00
CA GLY A 66 -2.11 -12.95 6.15
C GLY A 66 -2.67 -12.28 4.90
N LYS A 67 -3.24 -11.09 5.05
CA LYS A 67 -3.73 -10.28 3.94
C LYS A 67 -3.35 -8.82 4.15
N ILE A 68 -2.99 -8.14 3.08
CA ILE A 68 -2.83 -6.69 3.08
C ILE A 68 -3.94 -6.11 2.23
N LEU A 69 -4.65 -5.13 2.78
CA LEU A 69 -5.58 -4.29 2.04
C LEU A 69 -5.01 -2.88 1.98
N ARG A 70 -4.97 -2.29 0.78
CA ARG A 70 -4.56 -0.89 0.58
C ARG A 70 -5.71 -0.09 0.02
N PHE A 71 -6.03 1.04 0.63
CA PHE A 71 -7.09 1.95 0.19
C PHE A 71 -6.42 3.20 -0.36
N TYR A 72 -6.23 3.26 -1.67
CA TYR A 72 -5.58 4.36 -2.37
C TYR A 72 -6.52 5.56 -2.45
N THR A 73 -6.00 6.75 -2.16
CA THR A 73 -6.79 7.96 -1.95
C THR A 73 -6.53 9.03 -3.00
N ASP A 74 -7.31 10.10 -2.94
CA ASP A 74 -7.17 11.32 -3.73
C ASP A 74 -6.02 12.27 -3.28
N ASP A 75 -5.22 11.88 -2.29
CA ASP A 75 -4.16 12.70 -1.67
C ASP A 75 -2.76 12.08 -1.84
N ASP A 76 -2.50 11.36 -2.94
CA ASP A 76 -1.26 10.60 -3.17
C ASP A 76 -0.85 9.73 -1.97
N ALA A 77 -1.88 9.19 -1.29
CA ALA A 77 -1.75 8.41 -0.08
C ALA A 77 -2.50 7.08 -0.20
N PHE A 78 -2.17 6.15 0.69
CA PHE A 78 -2.98 4.96 0.89
C PHE A 78 -3.00 4.53 2.35
N LEU A 79 -4.17 4.12 2.82
CA LEU A 79 -4.30 3.47 4.12
C LEU A 79 -4.08 1.97 3.93
N GLN A 80 -3.08 1.41 4.61
CA GLN A 80 -2.78 0.00 4.59
C GLN A 80 -3.31 -0.66 5.86
N VAL A 81 -4.08 -1.74 5.71
CA VAL A 81 -4.57 -2.60 6.79
C VAL A 81 -3.97 -3.98 6.62
N VAL A 82 -3.23 -4.44 7.62
CA VAL A 82 -2.67 -5.80 7.67
C VAL A 82 -3.57 -6.67 8.53
N LEU A 83 -3.91 -7.84 8.00
CA LEU A 83 -4.80 -8.83 8.60
C LEU A 83 -4.07 -10.16 8.77
N ASP A 84 -4.30 -10.86 9.88
CA ASP A 84 -3.81 -12.22 10.09
C ASP A 84 -4.91 -13.12 10.69
N GLY A 85 -5.15 -14.28 10.07
CA GLY A 85 -6.14 -15.26 10.54
C GLY A 85 -7.58 -15.03 10.05
N GLY A 86 -7.86 -14.01 9.23
CA GLY A 86 -9.17 -13.78 8.61
C GLY A 86 -9.40 -12.35 8.10
N ILE A 87 -10.56 -12.12 7.48
CA ILE A 87 -10.96 -10.79 6.94
C ILE A 87 -12.07 -10.20 7.82
N THR A 88 -11.73 -9.92 9.08
CA THR A 88 -12.62 -9.21 10.02
C THR A 88 -11.80 -8.28 10.90
N GLU A 89 -12.44 -7.32 11.55
CA GLU A 89 -11.73 -6.32 12.38
C GLU A 89 -10.92 -6.95 13.53
N ASN A 90 -11.34 -8.10 14.05
CA ASN A 90 -10.60 -8.83 15.10
C ASN A 90 -9.26 -9.41 14.62
N HIS A 91 -9.02 -9.44 13.31
CA HIS A 91 -7.81 -9.96 12.70
C HIS A 91 -6.85 -8.85 12.26
N ILE A 92 -7.20 -7.57 12.48
CA ILE A 92 -6.32 -6.45 12.16
C ILE A 92 -5.13 -6.46 13.10
N THR A 93 -3.93 -6.52 12.53
CA THR A 93 -2.66 -6.54 13.27
C THR A 93 -1.91 -5.22 13.18
N ASP A 94 -2.09 -4.47 12.09
CA ASP A 94 -1.41 -3.20 11.85
C ASP A 94 -2.22 -2.31 10.89
N VAL A 95 -2.17 -0.99 11.13
CA VAL A 95 -2.76 0.01 10.25
C VAL A 95 -1.78 1.18 10.12
N LYS A 96 -1.41 1.50 8.88
CA LYS A 96 -0.50 2.62 8.56
C LYS A 96 -1.08 3.48 7.45
N LEU A 97 -0.92 4.79 7.58
CA LEU A 97 -1.16 5.73 6.49
C LEU A 97 0.16 5.99 5.79
N TRP A 98 0.18 5.79 4.48
CA TRP A 98 1.34 5.93 3.62
C TRP A 98 1.13 7.05 2.62
N TYR A 99 2.21 7.76 2.29
CA TYR A 99 2.27 8.77 1.24
C TYR A 99 3.35 8.38 0.25
N PHE A 100 3.07 8.49 -1.05
CA PHE A 100 4.09 8.32 -2.08
C PHE A 100 5.09 9.47 -2.00
N TYR A 101 6.35 9.15 -1.75
CA TYR A 101 7.42 10.14 -1.66
C TYR A 101 8.15 10.27 -3.00
N GLU A 102 8.49 9.15 -3.65
CA GLU A 102 9.20 9.18 -4.92
C GLU A 102 8.91 7.93 -5.77
N THR A 103 8.76 8.13 -7.08
CA THR A 103 8.68 7.05 -8.07
C THR A 103 9.74 7.25 -9.15
N LYS A 104 10.62 6.27 -9.34
CA LYS A 104 11.70 6.26 -10.33
C LYS A 104 11.53 5.12 -11.32
N THR A 105 11.37 5.44 -12.60
CA THR A 105 11.30 4.42 -13.67
C THR A 105 12.62 3.66 -13.80
N VAL A 106 12.54 2.34 -13.98
CA VAL A 106 13.68 1.44 -14.20
C VAL A 106 13.76 1.10 -15.69
N GLY A 107 14.74 1.69 -16.38
CA GLY A 107 14.80 1.67 -17.85
C GLY A 107 15.43 0.43 -18.49
N SER A 108 15.94 -0.53 -17.71
CA SER A 108 16.62 -1.72 -18.26
C SER A 108 16.62 -2.91 -17.29
N ASP A 109 16.73 -4.12 -17.84
CA ASP A 109 16.88 -5.36 -17.06
C ASP A 109 18.09 -5.30 -16.12
N ALA A 110 19.20 -4.70 -16.55
CA ALA A 110 20.39 -4.58 -15.72
C ALA A 110 20.15 -3.70 -14.49
N GLN A 111 19.44 -2.57 -14.66
CA GLN A 111 19.05 -1.71 -13.55
C GLN A 111 18.06 -2.41 -12.62
N TRP A 112 17.11 -3.18 -13.17
CA TRP A 112 16.16 -3.96 -12.37
C TRP A 112 16.85 -5.01 -11.50
N GLN A 113 17.77 -5.80 -12.09
CA GLN A 113 18.52 -6.81 -11.35
C GLN A 113 19.43 -6.19 -10.28
N GLN A 114 19.98 -5.01 -10.54
CA GLN A 114 20.75 -4.26 -9.54
C GLN A 114 19.84 -3.82 -8.38
N LEU A 115 18.68 -3.24 -8.71
CA LEU A 115 17.72 -2.75 -7.72
C LEU A 115 17.29 -3.85 -6.74
N LEU A 116 16.90 -5.01 -7.28
CA LEU A 116 16.51 -6.19 -6.49
C LEU A 116 17.64 -6.74 -5.62
N LYS A 117 18.88 -6.63 -6.10
CA LYS A 117 20.05 -7.21 -5.44
C LYS A 117 20.59 -6.34 -4.31
N SER A 118 20.57 -5.02 -4.46
CA SER A 118 21.31 -4.12 -3.55
C SER A 118 20.54 -2.93 -3.01
N ASP A 119 19.51 -2.45 -3.72
CA ASP A 119 19.02 -1.10 -3.44
C ASP A 119 17.75 -1.14 -2.58
N ILE A 120 16.85 -2.11 -2.83
CA ILE A 120 15.60 -2.27 -2.08
C ILE A 120 15.85 -2.77 -0.65
N SER A 121 16.73 -3.76 -0.47
CA SER A 121 16.98 -4.37 0.84
C SER A 121 18.40 -4.13 1.34
N GLN A 122 18.55 -2.99 2.00
CA GLN A 122 19.75 -2.59 2.73
C GLN A 122 19.52 -2.76 4.23
N ALA A 123 20.59 -2.77 5.02
CA ALA A 123 20.46 -2.79 6.48
C ALA A 123 19.93 -1.45 7.02
N LEU A 124 20.37 -0.36 6.40
CA LEU A 124 19.98 1.01 6.68
C LEU A 124 19.56 1.70 5.38
N TYR A 125 18.54 2.54 5.45
CA TYR A 125 18.11 3.38 4.33
C TYR A 125 18.18 4.84 4.76
N THR A 126 18.71 5.73 3.92
CA THR A 126 18.80 7.16 4.21
C THR A 126 17.92 7.95 3.27
N LEU A 127 17.07 8.82 3.82
CA LEU A 127 16.17 9.70 3.10
C LEU A 127 16.02 11.02 3.86
N GLU A 128 16.11 12.16 3.17
CA GLU A 128 16.02 13.50 3.79
C GLU A 128 16.93 13.70 5.03
N GLY A 129 18.13 13.10 5.02
CA GLY A 129 19.07 13.18 6.14
C GLY A 129 18.70 12.32 7.35
N HIS A 130 17.61 11.55 7.28
CA HIS A 130 17.20 10.59 8.29
C HIS A 130 17.63 9.17 7.91
N THR A 131 17.92 8.36 8.92
CA THR A 131 18.33 6.96 8.74
C THR A 131 17.26 6.05 9.32
N TYR A 132 16.80 5.10 8.51
CA TYR A 132 15.81 4.09 8.86
C TYR A 132 16.47 2.73 8.92
N GLN A 133 16.05 1.89 9.87
CA GLN A 133 16.55 0.53 10.03
C GLN A 133 15.54 -0.46 9.45
N ARG A 134 16.04 -1.47 8.74
CA ARG A 134 15.20 -2.55 8.20
C ARG A 134 14.49 -3.30 9.33
N VAL A 135 13.19 -3.55 9.17
CA VAL A 135 12.36 -4.27 10.16
C VAL A 135 12.55 -5.79 10.09
N TRP A 136 12.71 -6.36 8.90
CA TRP A 136 12.86 -7.81 8.74
C TRP A 136 14.32 -8.26 8.93
N ASP A 137 14.53 -9.03 9.99
CA ASP A 137 15.81 -9.68 10.28
C ASP A 137 16.13 -10.78 9.26
N ALA A 138 17.43 -10.98 9.02
CA ALA A 138 17.95 -12.05 8.18
C ALA A 138 18.93 -12.93 8.94
N VAL A 139 19.05 -14.18 8.50
CA VAL A 139 20.21 -15.01 8.85
C VAL A 139 21.38 -14.55 7.95
N GLY A 140 22.14 -13.56 8.42
CA GLY A 140 23.27 -12.93 7.71
C GLY A 140 23.03 -11.45 7.38
N ASP A 141 23.94 -10.84 6.60
CA ASP A 141 23.88 -9.41 6.29
C ASP A 141 22.79 -9.03 5.26
N VAL A 142 22.20 -10.02 4.57
CA VAL A 142 21.26 -9.83 3.47
C VAL A 142 19.91 -10.45 3.80
N SER A 143 18.88 -9.61 3.96
CA SER A 143 17.47 -10.04 3.95
C SER A 143 16.93 -9.85 2.54
N PRO A 144 16.32 -10.83 1.88
CA PRO A 144 15.66 -10.58 0.61
C PRO A 144 14.45 -9.67 0.79
N ALA A 145 14.11 -8.89 -0.24
CA ALA A 145 12.83 -8.19 -0.29
C ALA A 145 11.67 -9.22 -0.25
N VAL A 146 10.57 -8.84 0.40
CA VAL A 146 9.35 -9.65 0.39
C VAL A 146 8.71 -9.51 -0.97
N ALA A 147 8.55 -10.63 -1.68
CA ALA A 147 7.86 -10.67 -2.95
C ALA A 147 6.36 -10.88 -2.70
N MET A 148 5.52 -10.08 -3.35
CA MET A 148 4.07 -10.18 -3.26
C MET A 148 3.42 -9.64 -4.53
N THR A 149 2.24 -10.14 -4.87
CA THR A 149 1.44 -9.62 -5.98
C THR A 149 0.24 -8.89 -5.42
N GLU A 150 0.08 -7.63 -5.80
CA GLU A 150 -1.08 -6.83 -5.45
C GLU A 150 -2.09 -6.83 -6.59
N LYS A 151 -3.32 -7.18 -6.25
CA LYS A 151 -4.48 -7.03 -7.13
C LYS A 151 -5.22 -5.75 -6.79
N THR A 152 -5.29 -4.82 -7.75
CA THR A 152 -5.92 -3.51 -7.58
C THR A 152 -7.26 -3.47 -8.30
N TYR A 153 -8.29 -2.96 -7.61
CA TYR A 153 -9.65 -2.77 -8.08
C TYR A 153 -9.94 -1.26 -8.21
N GLU A 154 -10.36 -0.82 -9.40
CA GLU A 154 -10.62 0.58 -9.73
C GLU A 154 -12.13 0.88 -9.87
N GLU A 155 -12.54 2.15 -9.74
CA GLU A 155 -13.96 2.55 -9.76
C GLU A 155 -14.68 2.24 -11.08
N ASP A 156 -13.96 2.25 -12.20
CA ASP A 156 -14.50 1.90 -13.52
C ASP A 156 -14.70 0.39 -13.71
N GLY A 157 -14.28 -0.40 -12.73
CA GLY A 157 -14.37 -1.86 -12.71
C GLY A 157 -13.14 -2.55 -13.29
N ASP A 158 -12.11 -1.81 -13.70
CA ASP A 158 -10.84 -2.38 -14.10
C ASP A 158 -10.15 -3.03 -12.90
N VAL A 159 -9.44 -4.11 -13.21
CA VAL A 159 -8.67 -4.87 -12.24
C VAL A 159 -7.30 -5.12 -12.84
N SER A 160 -6.26 -4.80 -12.09
CA SER A 160 -4.88 -5.02 -12.50
C SER A 160 -4.08 -5.73 -11.42
N GLU A 161 -2.97 -6.34 -11.84
CA GLU A 161 -2.02 -7.00 -10.94
C GLU A 161 -0.64 -6.36 -11.12
N THR A 162 0.04 -6.15 -10.00
CA THR A 162 1.40 -5.60 -9.94
C THR A 162 2.23 -6.48 -9.02
N ASP A 163 3.36 -6.97 -9.51
CA ASP A 163 4.34 -7.68 -8.69
C ASP A 163 5.20 -6.66 -7.95
N GLN A 164 5.35 -6.85 -6.64
CA GLN A 164 6.07 -5.96 -5.75
C GLN A 164 7.16 -6.72 -4.99
N PHE A 165 8.32 -6.11 -4.88
CA PHE A 165 9.46 -6.55 -4.09
C PHE A 165 9.72 -5.47 -3.04
N VAL A 166 9.24 -5.70 -1.82
CA VAL A 166 9.16 -4.66 -0.81
C VAL A 166 10.15 -4.86 0.32
N MET A 167 10.58 -3.77 0.93
CA MET A 167 11.30 -3.75 2.19
C MET A 167 10.76 -2.66 3.10
N LEU A 168 10.45 -3.03 4.34
CA LEU A 168 9.99 -2.11 5.38
C LEU A 168 11.16 -1.66 6.24
N TYR A 169 11.28 -0.36 6.42
CA TYR A 169 12.21 0.28 7.34
C TYR A 169 11.46 1.15 8.34
N GLU A 170 12.03 1.35 9.51
CA GLU A 170 11.46 2.17 10.57
C GLU A 170 12.54 3.04 11.22
N ARG A 171 12.13 4.21 11.71
CA ARG A 171 12.91 5.03 12.64
C ARG A 171 12.02 5.47 13.80
N GLU A 172 12.62 5.53 14.97
CA GLU A 172 11.94 6.03 16.18
C GLU A 172 11.92 7.56 16.19
N LEU A 173 10.81 8.14 16.65
CA LEU A 173 10.59 9.57 16.84
C LEU A 173 10.55 9.92 18.34
N ASP A 174 10.62 11.21 18.67
CA ASP A 174 10.78 11.72 20.05
C ASP A 174 9.70 11.27 21.06
N ASN A 175 8.54 10.77 20.60
CA ASN A 175 7.40 10.32 21.42
C ASN A 175 7.17 8.80 21.40
N SER A 176 8.18 8.00 21.01
CA SER A 176 8.02 6.57 20.72
C SER A 176 7.04 6.27 19.58
N ASP A 177 6.63 7.30 18.83
CA ASP A 177 6.04 7.15 17.52
C ASP A 177 7.11 6.62 16.55
N ILE A 178 6.64 6.00 15.47
CA ILE A 178 7.50 5.43 14.44
C ILE A 178 7.13 6.10 13.11
N GLU A 179 8.15 6.56 12.39
CA GLU A 179 8.02 6.78 10.96
C GLU A 179 8.56 5.57 10.22
N ALA A 180 7.77 5.07 9.29
CA ALA A 180 8.08 3.93 8.46
C ALA A 180 8.41 4.39 7.04
N LEU A 181 9.27 3.62 6.37
CA LEU A 181 9.59 3.77 4.97
C LEU A 181 9.37 2.44 4.26
N LEU A 182 8.58 2.44 3.20
CA LEU A 182 8.38 1.31 2.33
C LEU A 182 9.14 1.55 1.03
N VAL A 183 10.09 0.66 0.73
CA VAL A 183 10.86 0.70 -0.51
C VAL A 183 10.41 -0.47 -1.36
N SER A 184 9.82 -0.19 -2.51
CA SER A 184 9.17 -1.17 -3.38
C SER A 184 9.79 -1.14 -4.77
N GLY A 185 10.31 -2.27 -5.24
CA GLY A 185 10.47 -2.49 -6.67
C GLY A 185 9.17 -3.03 -7.22
N GLU A 186 8.57 -2.37 -8.21
CA GLU A 186 7.31 -2.80 -8.80
C GLU A 186 7.51 -3.19 -10.27
N GLU A 187 6.82 -4.26 -10.70
CA GLU A 187 6.84 -4.78 -12.06
C GLU A 187 5.41 -5.07 -12.52
N LYS A 188 5.05 -4.57 -13.70
CA LYS A 188 3.74 -4.80 -14.34
C LYS A 188 3.92 -5.15 -15.81
N LEU A 189 3.19 -6.16 -16.28
CA LEU A 189 3.17 -6.50 -17.70
C LEU A 189 2.23 -5.55 -18.46
N VAL A 190 2.79 -4.72 -19.33
CA VAL A 190 2.06 -3.80 -20.21
C VAL A 190 2.25 -4.23 -21.67
N GLY A 191 1.24 -4.93 -22.20
CA GLY A 191 1.31 -5.53 -23.53
C GLY A 191 2.33 -6.68 -23.59
N GLN A 192 3.50 -6.41 -24.17
CA GLN A 192 4.62 -7.37 -24.23
C GLN A 192 5.86 -6.88 -23.47
N ASN A 193 5.77 -5.73 -22.80
CA ASN A 193 6.88 -5.13 -22.08
C ASN A 193 6.61 -5.17 -20.59
N LEU A 194 7.68 -5.25 -19.80
CA LEU A 194 7.61 -5.07 -18.35
C LEU A 194 7.85 -3.59 -18.06
N ASP A 195 6.84 -2.95 -17.49
CA ASP A 195 6.98 -1.64 -16.87
C ASP A 195 7.48 -1.83 -15.44
N ARG A 196 8.49 -1.05 -15.05
CA ARG A 196 9.19 -1.22 -13.79
C ARG A 196 9.52 0.10 -13.15
N CYS A 197 9.34 0.18 -11.85
CA CYS A 197 9.73 1.34 -11.07
C CYS A 197 10.28 0.97 -9.69
N LEU A 198 11.03 1.89 -9.12
CA LEU A 198 11.29 1.96 -7.68
C LEU A 198 10.32 2.99 -7.10
N VAL A 199 9.53 2.57 -6.13
CA VAL A 199 8.60 3.41 -5.37
C VAL A 199 9.08 3.50 -3.93
N ILE A 200 9.14 4.71 -3.41
CA ILE A 200 9.43 4.99 -2.01
C ILE A 200 8.20 5.65 -1.41
N SER A 201 7.69 5.10 -0.32
CA SER A 201 6.58 5.66 0.45
C SER A 201 6.99 5.86 1.89
N SER A 202 6.62 7.00 2.47
CA SER A 202 6.76 7.24 3.92
C SER A 202 5.40 7.10 4.60
N GLY A 203 5.38 6.59 5.82
CA GLY A 203 4.14 6.37 6.53
C GLY A 203 4.32 6.33 8.03
N PHE A 204 3.19 6.26 8.73
CA PHE A 204 3.14 6.24 10.18
C PHE A 204 1.93 5.44 10.66
N ASN A 205 2.00 4.99 11.91
CA ASN A 205 0.96 4.18 12.53
C ASN A 205 -0.30 5.00 12.78
N ILE A 206 -1.44 4.38 12.47
CA ILE A 206 -2.78 4.91 12.75
C ILE A 206 -3.50 3.91 13.64
N ALA A 207 -4.08 4.36 14.74
CA ALA A 207 -5.00 3.51 15.50
C ALA A 207 -6.38 3.51 14.81
N GLN A 208 -7.12 2.41 14.93
CA GLN A 208 -8.51 2.36 14.43
C GLN A 208 -9.38 3.49 15.03
N ALA A 209 -9.10 3.90 16.27
CA ALA A 209 -9.81 5.01 16.94
C ALA A 209 -9.51 6.39 16.33
N ASP A 210 -8.40 6.53 15.60
CA ASP A 210 -8.04 7.78 14.92
C ASP A 210 -8.75 7.92 13.57
N ILE A 211 -9.50 6.89 13.14
CA ILE A 211 -10.20 6.86 11.85
C ILE A 211 -11.70 7.06 12.06
N SER A 212 -12.26 8.01 11.32
CA SER A 212 -13.71 8.20 11.20
C SER A 212 -14.16 7.88 9.77
N ILE A 213 -15.13 6.98 9.62
CA ILE A 213 -15.69 6.62 8.32
C ILE A 213 -16.84 7.56 7.98
N ASN A 214 -16.80 8.12 6.78
CA ASN A 214 -17.88 8.94 6.22
C ASN A 214 -18.56 8.13 5.11
N GLY A 215 -19.78 7.68 5.38
CA GLY A 215 -20.66 7.00 4.43
C GLY A 215 -21.86 7.83 4.06
#